data_AF-A0A953SM49-F1
#
_entry.id   AF-A0A953SM49-F1
#
_cell.length_a   1.000
_cell.length_b   1.000
_cell.length_c   1.000
_cell.angle_alpha   90.00
_cell.angle_beta   90.00
_cell.angle_gamma   90.00
#
_symmetry.space_group_name_H-M   'P 1'
#
loop_
_entity.id
_entity.type
_entity.pdbx_description
1 polymer ?
#
loop_
_entity_poly.entity_id
_entity_poly.type
_entity_poly.pdbx_seq_one_letter_code
_entity_poly.pdbx_strand_id
1 'polypeptide(L)'
;YQGLDTALQTPFRQSIDSTQHIDMWMIPVADREIIISDWPLASGSYEDNICDGVAATLAGIGYTVHRVPAVSSGGTHYTFTNAVICNDLVCIPSYTNPTAGQYNAQALSVWQAANPGKTVVQIPSQAIVTAAGVLHCIVMHMPEAAGGTDPTIYLRSLNEPGVVLLPGEQVELEWISDDDIDTYYVKLELSLDGGQTWPVVIDDFELDDGAFTWTVPDVFSDRARVRAVVYDWFHGIGRDDNDADFTIDGAGQCVADFNGDGTVNTVDVLDFLNAWNAGEGAADINGDGTVNTVDVLEFLNAWNAGC
;
A
#
# COMPACT_ATOMS: atom_id res chain seq x y z
N TYR A 1 -3.02 -10.07 0.94
CA TYR A 1 -3.89 -9.40 1.92
C TYR A 1 -3.72 -7.92 1.65
N GLN A 2 -4.77 -7.18 1.29
CA GLN A 2 -4.66 -5.80 0.75
C GLN A 2 -4.26 -4.75 1.82
N GLY A 3 -3.57 -5.15 2.90
CA GLY A 3 -3.20 -4.25 4.00
C GLY A 3 -4.39 -3.70 4.80
N LEU A 4 -5.56 -4.34 4.75
CA LEU A 4 -6.79 -3.84 5.37
C LEU A 4 -7.19 -4.63 6.61
N ASP A 5 -7.48 -3.92 7.70
CA ASP A 5 -8.26 -4.47 8.81
C ASP A 5 -9.65 -4.92 8.30
N THR A 6 -9.83 -6.23 8.21
CA THR A 6 -10.97 -6.82 7.50
C THR A 6 -12.04 -7.30 8.47
N ALA A 7 -13.27 -6.80 8.32
CA ALA A 7 -14.45 -7.30 9.01
C ALA A 7 -15.37 -8.05 8.04
N LEU A 8 -15.67 -9.33 8.34
CA LEU A 8 -16.58 -10.13 7.53
C LEU A 8 -18.02 -9.99 8.05
N GLN A 9 -18.95 -9.75 7.14
CA GLN A 9 -20.37 -9.63 7.45
C GLN A 9 -21.12 -10.95 7.19
N THR A 10 -22.21 -11.16 7.91
CA THR A 10 -23.08 -12.32 7.67
C THR A 10 -23.74 -12.18 6.30
N PRO A 11 -23.64 -13.18 5.41
CA PRO A 11 -24.26 -13.08 4.10
C PRO A 11 -25.79 -13.21 4.18
N PHE A 12 -26.48 -12.69 3.17
CA PHE A 12 -27.91 -12.99 2.99
C PHE A 12 -28.15 -14.47 2.71
N ARG A 13 -29.41 -14.91 2.88
CA ARG A 13 -29.80 -16.27 2.49
C ARG A 13 -29.66 -16.42 0.97
N GLN A 14 -29.10 -17.55 0.52
CA GLN A 14 -28.98 -17.87 -0.91
C GLN A 14 -30.31 -17.83 -1.67
N SER A 15 -31.44 -18.05 -0.99
CA SER A 15 -32.77 -17.96 -1.57
C SER A 15 -33.22 -16.51 -1.90
N ILE A 16 -32.55 -15.52 -1.32
CA ILE A 16 -32.78 -14.10 -1.59
C ILE A 16 -31.71 -13.57 -2.53
N ASP A 17 -30.45 -13.87 -2.22
CA ASP A 17 -29.31 -13.53 -3.05
C ASP A 17 -28.34 -14.71 -3.13
N SER A 18 -28.33 -15.36 -4.29
CA SER A 18 -27.49 -16.53 -4.54
C SER A 18 -26.00 -16.21 -4.59
N THR A 19 -25.62 -14.95 -4.83
CA THR A 19 -24.21 -14.53 -4.86
C THR A 19 -23.66 -14.34 -3.45
N GLN A 20 -24.51 -13.95 -2.50
CA GLN A 20 -24.13 -13.58 -1.15
C GLN A 20 -23.08 -12.45 -1.12
N HIS A 21 -23.04 -11.62 -2.17
CA HIS A 21 -22.08 -10.54 -2.29
C HIS A 21 -22.51 -9.30 -1.50
N ILE A 22 -21.52 -8.55 -1.03
CA ILE A 22 -21.74 -7.38 -0.16
C ILE A 22 -22.31 -6.18 -0.93
N ASP A 23 -21.90 -6.01 -2.20
CA ASP A 23 -22.36 -4.94 -3.10
C ASP A 23 -23.87 -5.02 -3.41
N MET A 24 -24.48 -6.18 -3.19
CA MET A 24 -25.91 -6.39 -3.31
C MET A 24 -26.71 -5.70 -2.20
N TRP A 25 -26.08 -5.27 -1.10
CA TRP A 25 -26.81 -4.63 0.00
C TRP A 25 -26.07 -3.51 0.74
N MET A 26 -24.82 -3.22 0.39
CA MET A 26 -24.04 -2.17 1.02
C MET A 26 -22.95 -1.64 0.08
N ILE A 27 -22.72 -0.34 0.09
CA ILE A 27 -21.68 0.32 -0.71
C ILE A 27 -21.14 1.58 0.00
N PRO A 28 -19.82 1.69 0.23
CA PRO A 28 -19.18 2.93 0.66
C PRO A 28 -19.28 4.01 -0.42
N VAL A 29 -19.52 5.26 -0.02
CA VAL A 29 -19.66 6.39 -0.96
C VAL A 29 -18.67 7.54 -0.72
N ALA A 30 -18.13 7.62 0.50
CA ALA A 30 -17.02 8.49 0.86
C ALA A 30 -16.34 7.95 2.14
N ASP A 31 -15.31 8.65 2.61
CA ASP A 31 -14.67 8.35 3.89
C ASP A 31 -15.69 8.38 5.01
N ARG A 32 -15.86 7.23 5.68
CA ARG A 32 -16.82 7.06 6.79
C ARG A 32 -18.28 7.36 6.41
N GLU A 33 -18.64 7.21 5.14
CA GLU A 33 -20.01 7.39 4.65
C GLU A 33 -20.43 6.21 3.78
N ILE A 34 -21.62 5.67 4.05
CA ILE A 34 -22.04 4.39 3.49
C ILE A 34 -23.53 4.36 3.20
N ILE A 35 -23.91 3.66 2.14
CA ILE A 35 -25.30 3.34 1.83
C ILE A 35 -25.53 1.86 2.13
N ILE A 36 -26.59 1.57 2.90
CA ILE A 36 -27.00 0.21 3.26
C ILE A 36 -28.47 0.01 2.90
N SER A 37 -28.80 -1.16 2.37
CA SER A 37 -30.18 -1.56 2.07
C SER A 37 -31.06 -1.56 3.32
N ASP A 38 -32.34 -1.26 3.14
CA ASP A 38 -33.42 -1.31 4.14
C ASP A 38 -34.59 -2.09 3.55
N TRP A 39 -35.27 -2.97 4.31
CA TRP A 39 -36.30 -3.84 3.74
C TRP A 39 -37.72 -3.42 4.16
N PRO A 40 -38.29 -2.33 3.60
CA PRO A 40 -39.56 -1.76 4.08
C PRO A 40 -40.77 -2.69 3.92
N LEU A 41 -40.72 -3.62 2.96
CA LEU A 41 -41.79 -4.61 2.74
C LEU A 41 -41.59 -5.93 3.50
N ALA A 42 -40.46 -6.08 4.20
CA ALA A 42 -40.10 -7.27 4.94
C ALA A 42 -39.35 -6.91 6.24
N SER A 43 -39.81 -5.85 6.92
CA SER A 43 -39.15 -5.38 8.14
C SER A 43 -39.11 -6.49 9.21
N GLY A 44 -37.96 -6.62 9.88
CA GLY A 44 -37.66 -7.69 10.83
C GLY A 44 -37.34 -9.05 10.19
N SER A 45 -37.24 -9.13 8.87
CA SER A 45 -36.72 -10.32 8.18
C SER A 45 -35.25 -10.56 8.48
N TYR A 46 -34.74 -11.73 8.08
CA TYR A 46 -33.33 -12.08 8.29
C TYR A 46 -32.38 -11.08 7.63
N GLU A 47 -32.66 -10.69 6.38
CA GLU A 47 -31.87 -9.72 5.62
C GLU A 47 -31.98 -8.30 6.21
N ASP A 48 -33.17 -7.92 6.68
CA ASP A 48 -33.39 -6.63 7.35
C ASP A 48 -32.58 -6.51 8.64
N ASN A 49 -32.63 -7.53 9.50
CA ASN A 49 -31.87 -7.54 10.75
C ASN A 49 -30.35 -7.46 10.52
N ILE A 50 -29.83 -8.06 9.43
CA ILE A 50 -28.43 -7.93 9.05
C ILE A 50 -28.13 -6.47 8.68
N CYS A 51 -28.91 -5.90 7.76
CA CYS A 51 -28.75 -4.52 7.33
C CYS A 51 -28.83 -3.52 8.49
N ASP A 52 -29.76 -3.71 9.42
CA ASP A 52 -29.97 -2.85 10.59
C ASP A 52 -28.82 -2.96 11.58
N GLY A 53 -28.38 -4.19 11.86
CA GLY A 53 -27.25 -4.43 12.76
C GLY A 53 -25.96 -3.78 12.26
N VAL A 54 -25.68 -3.90 10.96
CA VAL A 54 -24.48 -3.28 10.34
C VAL A 54 -24.60 -1.77 10.34
N ALA A 55 -25.77 -1.21 9.98
CA ALA A 55 -25.99 0.23 10.04
C ALA A 55 -25.83 0.80 11.45
N ALA A 56 -26.40 0.14 12.46
CA ALA A 56 -26.25 0.56 13.85
C ALA A 56 -24.79 0.49 14.32
N THR A 57 -24.06 -0.55 13.92
CA THR A 57 -22.65 -0.72 14.25
C THR A 57 -21.80 0.39 13.63
N LEU A 58 -21.94 0.63 12.32
CA LEU A 58 -21.17 1.64 11.61
C LEU A 58 -21.50 3.05 12.10
N ALA A 59 -22.78 3.36 12.31
CA ALA A 59 -23.19 4.62 12.93
C ALA A 59 -22.59 4.78 14.34
N GLY A 60 -22.60 3.71 15.15
CA GLY A 60 -22.04 3.69 16.50
C GLY A 60 -20.53 3.96 16.55
N ILE A 61 -19.79 3.55 15.53
CA ILE A 61 -18.36 3.88 15.41
C ILE A 61 -18.11 5.22 14.70
N GLY A 62 -19.16 5.94 14.27
CA GLY A 62 -19.11 7.29 13.72
C GLY A 62 -19.12 7.38 12.19
N TYR A 63 -19.81 6.46 11.50
CA TYR A 63 -20.11 6.60 10.07
C TYR A 63 -21.41 7.37 9.86
N THR A 64 -21.49 8.13 8.78
CA THR A 64 -22.78 8.59 8.22
C THR A 64 -23.40 7.44 7.45
N VAL A 65 -24.58 6.98 7.88
CA VAL A 65 -25.28 5.85 7.25
C VAL A 65 -26.54 6.34 6.53
N HIS A 66 -26.59 6.07 5.24
CA HIS A 66 -27.74 6.29 4.37
C HIS A 66 -28.47 4.99 4.10
N ARG A 67 -29.80 5.07 3.90
CA ARG A 67 -30.66 3.90 3.75
C ARG A 67 -31.43 3.94 2.44
N VAL A 68 -31.28 2.90 1.62
CA VAL A 68 -32.06 2.73 0.37
C VAL A 68 -32.93 1.48 0.45
N PRO A 69 -34.15 1.48 -0.12
CA PRO A 69 -34.99 0.28 -0.11
C PRO A 69 -34.34 -0.92 -0.81
N ALA A 70 -34.62 -2.12 -0.32
CA ALA A 70 -34.40 -3.39 -1.00
C ALA A 70 -35.71 -4.18 -1.00
N VAL A 71 -35.96 -4.91 -2.09
CA VAL A 71 -37.24 -5.60 -2.32
C VAL A 71 -36.98 -7.01 -2.82
N SER A 72 -37.61 -8.01 -2.18
CA SER A 72 -37.74 -9.34 -2.78
C SER A 72 -39.11 -9.47 -3.42
N SER A 73 -39.16 -9.76 -4.72
CA SER A 73 -40.42 -9.96 -5.43
C SER A 73 -40.25 -11.01 -6.52
N GLY A 74 -41.14 -12.01 -6.56
CA GLY A 74 -41.10 -13.08 -7.57
C GLY A 74 -39.81 -13.91 -7.54
N GLY A 75 -39.16 -14.06 -6.39
CA GLY A 75 -37.88 -14.75 -6.25
C GLY A 75 -36.66 -13.94 -6.70
N THR A 76 -36.83 -12.64 -6.99
CA THR A 76 -35.73 -11.74 -7.37
C THR A 76 -35.48 -10.72 -6.27
N HIS A 77 -34.22 -10.51 -5.92
CA HIS A 77 -33.76 -9.41 -5.07
C HIS A 77 -33.48 -8.16 -5.92
N TYR A 78 -34.30 -7.14 -5.72
CA TYR A 78 -34.14 -5.81 -6.31
C TYR A 78 -33.38 -4.93 -5.33
N THR A 79 -32.11 -4.67 -5.66
CA THR A 79 -31.20 -3.85 -4.87
C THR A 79 -31.03 -2.46 -5.48
N PHE A 80 -30.83 -1.44 -4.65
CA PHE A 80 -30.42 -0.11 -5.09
C PHE A 80 -28.98 0.26 -4.66
N THR A 81 -28.26 -0.65 -4.00
CA THR A 81 -26.85 -0.46 -3.62
C THR A 81 -25.89 -0.93 -4.69
N ASN A 82 -26.32 -1.83 -5.57
CA ASN A 82 -25.50 -2.36 -6.67
C ASN A 82 -25.37 -1.32 -7.80
N ALA A 83 -24.63 -0.26 -7.50
CA ALA A 83 -24.43 0.95 -8.26
C ALA A 83 -22.95 1.12 -8.62
N VAL A 84 -22.67 2.03 -9.55
CA VAL A 84 -21.31 2.32 -10.02
C VAL A 84 -21.01 3.79 -9.73
N ILE A 85 -19.87 4.06 -9.09
CA ILE A 85 -19.37 5.41 -8.80
C ILE A 85 -18.07 5.58 -9.56
N CYS A 86 -18.09 6.32 -10.66
CA CYS A 86 -16.92 6.56 -11.50
C CYS A 86 -16.70 8.07 -11.58
N ASN A 87 -15.68 8.56 -10.86
CA ASN A 87 -15.38 9.97 -10.71
C ASN A 87 -16.62 10.77 -10.25
N ASP A 88 -17.03 11.78 -11.02
CA ASP A 88 -18.19 12.64 -10.75
C ASP A 88 -19.54 12.04 -11.20
N LEU A 89 -19.54 10.80 -11.73
CA LEU A 89 -20.75 10.12 -12.20
C LEU A 89 -21.13 8.97 -11.26
N VAL A 90 -22.39 8.96 -10.84
CA VAL A 90 -22.99 7.86 -10.07
C VAL A 90 -24.13 7.24 -10.87
N CYS A 91 -23.99 5.98 -11.24
CA CYS A 91 -24.99 5.21 -11.97
C CYS A 91 -25.71 4.27 -11.00
N ILE A 92 -27.00 4.49 -10.77
CA ILE A 92 -27.82 3.67 -9.86
C ILE A 92 -28.88 2.90 -10.66
N PRO A 93 -29.31 1.72 -10.20
CA PRO A 93 -30.35 0.99 -10.91
C PRO A 93 -31.73 1.66 -10.78
N SER A 94 -32.57 1.36 -11.78
CA SER A 94 -34.01 1.61 -11.75
C SER A 94 -34.78 0.43 -12.34
N TYR A 95 -36.00 0.23 -11.85
CA TYR A 95 -36.80 -0.94 -12.17
C TYR A 95 -38.19 -0.59 -12.69
N THR A 96 -38.72 -1.44 -13.57
CA THR A 96 -40.11 -1.34 -14.05
C THR A 96 -41.05 -2.31 -13.33
N ASN A 97 -40.51 -3.26 -12.54
CA ASN A 97 -41.29 -4.09 -11.63
C ASN A 97 -42.12 -3.19 -10.71
N PRO A 98 -43.45 -3.35 -10.59
CA PRO A 98 -44.28 -2.42 -9.82
C PRO A 98 -43.91 -2.31 -8.33
N THR A 99 -43.48 -3.42 -7.73
CA THR A 99 -43.13 -3.48 -6.31
C THR A 99 -41.79 -2.80 -6.02
N ALA A 100 -40.79 -2.97 -6.90
CA ALA A 100 -39.49 -2.33 -6.74
C ALA A 100 -39.46 -0.90 -7.30
N GLY A 101 -40.09 -0.69 -8.45
CA GLY A 101 -40.08 0.57 -9.20
C GLY A 101 -40.74 1.74 -8.47
N GLN A 102 -41.66 1.47 -7.53
CA GLN A 102 -42.20 2.51 -6.64
C GLN A 102 -41.11 3.20 -5.79
N TYR A 103 -39.97 2.53 -5.57
CA TYR A 103 -38.85 3.04 -4.78
C TYR A 103 -37.77 3.76 -5.62
N ASN A 104 -37.88 3.78 -6.96
CA ASN A 104 -36.88 4.43 -7.83
C ASN A 104 -36.62 5.89 -7.44
N ALA A 105 -37.67 6.66 -7.13
CA ALA A 105 -37.55 8.08 -6.76
C ALA A 105 -36.92 8.27 -5.37
N GLN A 106 -37.28 7.42 -4.41
CA GLN A 106 -36.68 7.44 -3.07
C GLN A 106 -35.19 7.10 -3.14
N ALA A 107 -34.83 6.04 -3.86
CA ALA A 107 -33.44 5.64 -4.04
C ALA A 107 -32.61 6.77 -4.69
N LEU A 108 -33.13 7.41 -5.74
CA LEU A 108 -32.48 8.55 -6.38
C LEU A 108 -32.22 9.70 -5.39
N SER A 109 -33.22 10.06 -4.58
CA SER A 109 -33.07 11.13 -3.59
C SER A 109 -32.01 10.83 -2.54
N VAL A 110 -31.92 9.57 -2.06
CA VAL A 110 -30.92 9.16 -1.07
C VAL A 110 -29.52 9.20 -1.69
N TRP A 111 -29.37 8.66 -2.90
CA TRP A 111 -28.10 8.67 -3.61
C TRP A 111 -27.58 10.08 -3.92
N GLN A 112 -28.48 11.01 -4.27
CA GLN A 112 -28.14 12.42 -4.46
C GLN A 112 -27.72 13.10 -3.16
N ALA A 113 -28.38 12.78 -2.04
CA ALA A 113 -28.00 13.31 -0.73
C ALA A 113 -26.64 12.79 -0.25
N ALA A 114 -26.35 11.51 -0.51
CA ALA A 114 -25.10 10.85 -0.12
C ALA A 114 -23.91 11.17 -1.03
N ASN A 115 -24.13 11.82 -2.17
CA ASN A 115 -23.08 12.17 -3.14
C ASN A 115 -23.20 13.64 -3.58
N PRO A 116 -23.09 14.60 -2.65
CA PRO A 116 -23.19 16.01 -2.99
C PRO A 116 -22.12 16.39 -4.02
N GLY A 117 -22.53 17.07 -5.09
CA GLY A 117 -21.63 17.52 -6.16
C GLY A 117 -21.43 16.53 -7.31
N LYS A 118 -21.86 15.27 -7.17
CA LYS A 118 -21.81 14.29 -8.26
C LYS A 118 -23.09 14.31 -9.10
N THR A 119 -22.98 13.87 -10.35
CA THR A 119 -24.12 13.63 -11.23
C THR A 119 -24.66 12.21 -11.00
N VAL A 120 -25.88 12.11 -10.45
CA VAL A 120 -26.54 10.81 -10.22
C VAL A 120 -27.53 10.50 -11.34
N VAL A 121 -27.35 9.37 -12.03
CA VAL A 121 -28.19 8.91 -13.14
C VAL A 121 -28.81 7.55 -12.84
N GLN A 122 -30.08 7.38 -13.22
CA GLN A 122 -30.76 6.09 -13.13
C GLN A 122 -30.58 5.31 -14.42
N ILE A 123 -30.07 4.09 -14.31
CA ILE A 123 -29.90 3.16 -15.41
C ILE A 123 -31.03 2.12 -15.36
N PRO A 124 -31.77 1.89 -16.44
CA PRO A 124 -32.77 0.81 -16.48
C PRO A 124 -32.11 -0.56 -16.31
N SER A 125 -32.40 -1.24 -15.21
CA SER A 125 -31.73 -2.49 -14.83
C SER A 125 -32.66 -3.70 -14.73
N GLN A 126 -33.93 -3.54 -15.11
CA GLN A 126 -34.93 -4.61 -15.03
C GLN A 126 -34.52 -5.90 -15.76
N ALA A 127 -33.80 -5.77 -16.88
CA ALA A 127 -33.42 -6.91 -17.71
C ALA A 127 -32.33 -7.79 -17.09
N ILE A 128 -31.55 -7.26 -16.14
CA ILE A 128 -30.37 -7.95 -15.59
C ILE A 128 -30.55 -8.40 -14.14
N VAL A 129 -31.41 -7.73 -13.37
CA VAL A 129 -31.58 -7.99 -11.92
C VAL A 129 -31.98 -9.44 -11.58
N THR A 130 -32.67 -10.14 -12.49
CA THR A 130 -33.04 -11.55 -12.29
C THR A 130 -31.85 -12.52 -12.32
N ALA A 131 -30.67 -12.06 -12.76
CA ALA A 131 -29.42 -12.82 -12.73
C ALA A 131 -28.64 -12.65 -11.43
N ALA A 132 -29.28 -12.16 -10.36
CA ALA A 132 -28.69 -11.91 -9.04
C ALA A 132 -27.52 -10.90 -9.06
N GLY A 133 -27.60 -9.91 -9.96
CA GLY A 133 -26.62 -8.83 -10.08
C GLY A 133 -27.14 -7.69 -10.95
N VAL A 134 -26.53 -6.50 -10.81
CA VAL A 134 -26.99 -5.30 -11.51
C VAL A 134 -25.80 -4.54 -12.13
N LEU A 135 -25.53 -3.28 -11.75
CA LEU A 135 -24.53 -2.45 -12.43
C LEU A 135 -23.12 -2.77 -11.92
N HIS A 136 -22.94 -2.84 -10.61
CA HIS A 136 -21.63 -3.08 -9.99
C HIS A 136 -21.08 -4.45 -10.36
N CYS A 137 -21.95 -5.46 -10.47
CA CYS A 137 -21.54 -6.83 -10.80
C CYS A 137 -20.94 -7.01 -12.21
N ILE A 138 -21.12 -6.03 -13.10
CA ILE A 138 -20.68 -6.11 -14.51
C ILE A 138 -19.68 -5.02 -14.90
N VAL A 139 -19.15 -4.30 -13.90
CA VAL A 139 -18.17 -3.22 -14.08
C VAL A 139 -16.99 -3.48 -13.16
N MET A 140 -15.80 -3.12 -13.62
CA MET A 140 -14.59 -3.04 -12.79
C MET A 140 -14.00 -1.65 -13.00
N HIS A 141 -13.68 -0.97 -11.90
CA HIS A 141 -13.01 0.32 -11.96
C HIS A 141 -11.53 0.10 -12.28
N MET A 142 -10.98 0.98 -13.11
CA MET A 142 -9.54 1.13 -13.29
C MET A 142 -9.18 2.47 -12.66
N PRO A 143 -8.48 2.49 -11.51
CA PRO A 143 -7.99 3.74 -10.95
C PRO A 143 -7.02 4.41 -11.92
N GLU A 144 -6.94 5.73 -11.88
CA GLU A 144 -5.86 6.48 -12.52
C GLU A 144 -4.55 6.21 -11.76
N ALA A 145 -3.44 6.18 -12.49
CA ALA A 145 -2.12 6.00 -11.88
C ALA A 145 -1.85 7.10 -10.85
N ALA A 146 -1.37 6.73 -9.67
CA ALA A 146 -1.25 7.63 -8.52
C ALA A 146 -0.28 8.80 -8.77
N GLY A 147 0.74 8.59 -9.61
CA GLY A 147 1.72 9.62 -10.01
C GLY A 147 1.37 10.37 -11.29
N GLY A 148 0.20 10.14 -11.89
CA GLY A 148 -0.16 10.69 -13.18
C GLY A 148 0.69 10.08 -14.29
N THR A 149 1.61 10.84 -14.86
CA THR A 149 2.55 10.36 -15.88
C THR A 149 3.91 9.95 -15.32
N ASP A 150 4.14 10.18 -14.03
CA ASP A 150 5.34 9.69 -13.36
C ASP A 150 4.98 8.38 -12.64
N PRO A 151 5.86 7.35 -12.69
CA PRO A 151 5.61 6.11 -12.00
C PRO A 151 5.74 6.31 -10.49
N THR A 152 5.05 5.47 -9.73
CA THR A 152 5.16 5.40 -8.28
C THR A 152 5.59 4.00 -7.86
N ILE A 153 6.23 3.91 -6.70
CA ILE A 153 6.63 2.66 -6.07
C ILE A 153 6.38 2.75 -4.58
N TYR A 154 6.04 1.64 -3.96
CA TYR A 154 5.94 1.49 -2.51
C TYR A 154 6.69 0.24 -2.08
N LEU A 155 7.77 0.41 -1.32
CA LEU A 155 8.58 -0.65 -0.76
C LEU A 155 7.86 -1.20 0.48
N ARG A 156 7.48 -2.47 0.43
CA ARG A 156 6.68 -3.16 1.45
C ARG A 156 7.53 -3.83 2.53
N SER A 157 8.80 -4.12 2.21
CA SER A 157 9.73 -4.77 3.11
C SER A 157 10.46 -3.78 4.02
N LEU A 158 10.84 -4.25 5.22
CA LEU A 158 11.66 -3.52 6.19
C LEU A 158 11.04 -2.20 6.71
N ASN A 159 9.72 -2.07 6.68
CA ASN A 159 9.03 -0.87 7.22
C ASN A 159 8.87 -0.89 8.75
N GLU A 160 9.06 -2.05 9.38
CA GLU A 160 8.93 -2.22 10.83
C GLU A 160 10.23 -1.83 11.55
N PRO A 161 10.17 -1.10 12.69
CA PRO A 161 11.36 -0.73 13.45
C PRO A 161 11.98 -1.93 14.19
N GLY A 162 13.29 -1.85 14.42
CA GLY A 162 14.03 -2.81 15.26
C GLY A 162 14.38 -4.13 14.57
N VAL A 163 14.28 -4.17 13.24
CA VAL A 163 14.80 -5.28 12.44
C VAL A 163 16.32 -5.33 12.56
N VAL A 164 16.87 -6.53 12.76
CA VAL A 164 18.31 -6.81 12.79
C VAL A 164 18.58 -7.93 11.80
N LEU A 165 19.47 -7.68 10.84
CA LEU A 165 19.84 -8.60 9.78
C LEU A 165 21.30 -9.03 9.94
N LEU A 166 21.58 -10.29 9.61
CA LEU A 166 22.94 -10.84 9.66
C LEU A 166 23.55 -10.96 8.26
N PRO A 167 24.88 -10.84 8.11
CA PRO A 167 25.54 -11.05 6.83
C PRO A 167 25.21 -12.40 6.21
N GLY A 168 24.97 -12.39 4.89
CA GLY A 168 24.62 -13.57 4.11
C GLY A 168 23.17 -14.05 4.26
N GLU A 169 22.39 -13.43 5.15
CA GLU A 169 20.95 -13.65 5.22
C GLU A 169 20.29 -13.33 3.88
N GLN A 170 19.29 -14.12 3.50
CA GLN A 170 18.48 -13.88 2.31
C GLN A 170 17.19 -13.19 2.75
N VAL A 171 17.02 -11.94 2.32
CA VAL A 171 15.86 -11.11 2.64
C VAL A 171 15.09 -10.82 1.35
N GLU A 172 13.78 -11.06 1.35
CA GLU A 172 12.92 -10.69 0.24
C GLU A 172 12.53 -9.21 0.34
N LEU A 173 13.01 -8.41 -0.60
CA LEU A 173 12.60 -7.03 -0.80
C LEU A 173 11.37 -7.04 -1.69
N GLU A 174 10.21 -6.68 -1.16
CA GLU A 174 8.93 -6.66 -1.87
C GLU A 174 8.50 -5.22 -2.13
N TRP A 175 7.96 -4.93 -3.30
CA TRP A 175 7.37 -3.64 -3.63
C TRP A 175 6.06 -3.79 -4.41
N ILE A 176 5.38 -2.67 -4.62
CA ILE A 176 4.34 -2.50 -5.64
C ILE A 176 4.66 -1.22 -6.41
N SER A 177 4.46 -1.22 -7.72
CA SER A 177 4.60 -0.06 -8.59
C SER A 177 3.29 0.23 -9.30
N ASP A 178 3.14 1.47 -9.77
CA ASP A 178 1.97 1.94 -10.51
C ASP A 178 2.37 3.06 -11.47
N ASP A 179 1.88 3.01 -12.71
CA ASP A 179 2.25 3.92 -13.79
C ASP A 179 1.18 3.93 -14.92
N ASP A 180 1.21 4.92 -15.82
CA ASP A 180 0.26 5.03 -16.92
C ASP A 180 0.60 4.21 -18.18
N ILE A 181 1.86 3.76 -18.35
CA ILE A 181 2.34 3.11 -19.58
C ILE A 181 3.17 1.81 -19.39
N ASP A 182 3.21 1.27 -18.17
CA ASP A 182 4.08 0.18 -17.69
C ASP A 182 5.49 0.65 -17.29
N THR A 183 5.90 0.16 -16.12
CA THR A 183 7.27 0.23 -15.60
C THR A 183 8.10 -0.94 -16.11
N TYR A 184 9.43 -0.83 -16.06
CA TYR A 184 10.31 -1.81 -16.69
C TYR A 184 11.33 -2.43 -15.74
N TYR A 185 12.01 -1.60 -14.95
CA TYR A 185 13.00 -2.06 -13.98
C TYR A 185 12.99 -1.18 -12.73
N VAL A 186 13.45 -1.79 -11.64
CA VAL A 186 13.64 -1.17 -10.34
C VAL A 186 15.12 -1.21 -9.99
N LYS A 187 15.64 -0.06 -9.59
CA LYS A 187 16.95 0.04 -8.94
C LYS A 187 16.76 -0.07 -7.44
N LEU A 188 17.55 -0.94 -6.81
CA LEU A 188 17.57 -1.15 -5.37
C LEU A 188 18.89 -0.61 -4.81
N GLU A 189 18.80 0.27 -3.81
CA GLU A 189 19.96 0.90 -3.18
C GLU A 189 19.92 0.68 -1.67
N LEU A 190 21.10 0.56 -1.05
CA LEU A 190 21.29 0.48 0.39
C LEU A 190 21.98 1.75 0.90
N SER A 191 21.36 2.36 1.90
CA SER A 191 21.93 3.40 2.74
C SER A 191 22.41 2.79 4.06
N LEU A 192 23.50 3.34 4.59
CA LEU A 192 24.07 2.98 5.90
C LEU A 192 24.01 4.15 6.90
N ASP A 193 23.39 5.27 6.52
CA ASP A 193 23.45 6.55 7.25
C ASP A 193 22.07 7.19 7.49
N GLY A 194 21.02 6.36 7.51
CA GLY A 194 19.63 6.78 7.72
C GLY A 194 19.00 7.43 6.48
N GLY A 195 19.45 7.06 5.28
CA GLY A 195 18.94 7.55 3.99
C GLY A 195 19.56 8.85 3.50
N GLN A 196 20.61 9.37 4.14
CA GLN A 196 21.30 10.59 3.71
C GLN A 196 22.11 10.35 2.44
N THR A 197 22.77 9.19 2.33
CA THR A 197 23.49 8.72 1.14
C THR A 197 23.12 7.28 0.80
N TRP A 198 23.36 6.90 -0.47
CA TRP A 198 22.98 5.60 -1.04
C TRP A 198 24.18 4.98 -1.77
N PRO A 199 25.29 4.69 -1.06
CA PRO A 199 26.56 4.32 -1.67
C PRO A 199 26.57 2.92 -2.27
N VAL A 200 25.66 2.04 -1.83
CA VAL A 200 25.61 0.64 -2.23
C VAL A 200 24.44 0.42 -3.19
N VAL A 201 24.74 -0.06 -4.39
CA VAL A 201 23.73 -0.55 -5.33
C VAL A 201 23.54 -2.03 -5.07
N ILE A 202 22.32 -2.41 -4.67
CA ILE A 202 21.92 -3.81 -4.48
C ILE A 202 21.70 -4.45 -5.86
N ASP A 203 20.88 -3.80 -6.69
CA ASP A 203 20.70 -4.12 -8.10
C ASP A 203 20.35 -2.83 -8.87
N ASP A 204 20.82 -2.70 -10.10
CA ASP A 204 20.62 -1.51 -10.94
C ASP A 204 19.51 -1.71 -11.99
N PHE A 205 19.13 -2.97 -12.27
CA PHE A 205 18.19 -3.35 -13.33
C PHE A 205 17.32 -4.54 -12.95
N GLU A 206 16.86 -4.59 -11.71
CA GLU A 206 15.92 -5.65 -11.28
C GLU A 206 14.62 -5.51 -12.09
N LEU A 207 14.03 -6.63 -12.52
CA LEU A 207 12.77 -6.58 -13.24
C LEU A 207 11.68 -6.10 -12.29
N ASP A 208 10.76 -5.28 -12.79
CA ASP A 208 9.61 -4.88 -11.98
C ASP A 208 8.54 -5.98 -11.90
N ASP A 209 8.88 -7.08 -11.21
CA ASP A 209 7.98 -8.22 -10.93
C ASP A 209 7.51 -8.30 -9.47
N GLY A 210 7.90 -7.30 -8.67
CA GLY A 210 7.39 -7.04 -7.33
C GLY A 210 8.21 -7.62 -6.18
N ALA A 211 9.29 -8.37 -6.46
CA ALA A 211 10.15 -8.90 -5.40
C ALA A 211 11.60 -9.19 -5.85
N PHE A 212 12.54 -9.01 -4.93
CA PHE A 212 13.95 -9.39 -5.12
C PHE A 212 14.51 -10.09 -3.88
N THR A 213 15.22 -11.20 -4.07
CA THR A 213 15.93 -11.85 -2.97
C THR A 213 17.31 -11.22 -2.78
N TRP A 214 17.42 -10.35 -1.79
CA TRP A 214 18.66 -9.67 -1.42
C TRP A 214 19.52 -10.53 -0.49
N THR A 215 20.81 -10.62 -0.79
CA THR A 215 21.81 -11.16 0.15
C THR A 215 22.40 -10.02 0.97
N VAL A 216 22.16 -10.05 2.28
CA VAL A 216 22.64 -9.01 3.20
C VAL A 216 24.17 -8.96 3.18
N PRO A 217 24.78 -7.79 2.91
CA PRO A 217 26.23 -7.65 2.87
C PRO A 217 26.82 -7.76 4.27
N ASP A 218 28.09 -8.16 4.34
CA ASP A 218 28.86 -8.10 5.57
C ASP A 218 29.33 -6.65 5.77
N VAL A 219 28.53 -5.84 6.47
CA VAL A 219 28.79 -4.44 6.88
C VAL A 219 28.08 -4.16 8.20
N PHE A 220 28.57 -3.21 8.99
CA PHE A 220 27.86 -2.73 10.17
C PHE A 220 27.10 -1.43 9.87
N SER A 221 25.83 -1.36 10.26
CA SER A 221 25.10 -0.09 10.40
C SER A 221 23.89 -0.29 11.30
N ASP A 222 23.65 0.63 12.22
CA ASP A 222 22.44 0.70 13.04
C ASP A 222 21.36 1.63 12.44
N ARG A 223 21.63 2.21 11.27
CA ARG A 223 20.79 3.17 10.55
C ARG A 223 20.65 2.80 9.08
N ALA A 224 20.62 1.50 8.76
CA ALA A 224 20.50 1.06 7.40
C ALA A 224 19.08 1.32 6.86
N ARG A 225 18.99 1.66 5.56
CA ARG A 225 17.73 1.80 4.82
C ARG A 225 17.89 1.22 3.41
N VAL A 226 16.79 0.73 2.84
CA VAL A 226 16.69 0.32 1.44
C VAL A 226 15.80 1.30 0.69
N ARG A 227 16.21 1.63 -0.54
CA ARG A 227 15.45 2.44 -1.49
C ARG A 227 15.14 1.61 -2.73
N ALA A 228 13.91 1.75 -3.21
CA ALA A 228 13.51 1.31 -4.53
C ALA A 228 13.27 2.52 -5.43
N VAL A 229 13.82 2.49 -6.64
CA VAL A 229 13.64 3.51 -7.67
C VAL A 229 13.09 2.84 -8.91
N VAL A 230 11.88 3.20 -9.32
CA VAL A 230 11.23 2.66 -10.52
C VAL A 230 11.36 3.64 -11.68
N TYR A 231 11.53 3.09 -12.88
CA TYR A 231 11.64 3.84 -14.12
C TYR A 231 10.60 3.39 -15.13
N ASP A 232 9.99 4.36 -15.80
CA ASP A 232 9.13 4.12 -16.97
C ASP A 232 9.93 4.25 -18.30
N TRP A 233 9.24 4.04 -19.42
CA TRP A 233 9.82 4.15 -20.76
C TRP A 233 10.20 5.58 -21.21
N PHE A 234 9.56 6.60 -20.66
CA PHE A 234 9.85 8.02 -20.94
C PHE A 234 10.81 8.66 -19.93
N HIS A 235 11.37 7.88 -19.01
CA HIS A 235 12.25 8.30 -17.92
C HIS A 235 11.55 9.11 -16.81
N GLY A 236 10.25 8.89 -16.58
CA GLY A 236 9.63 9.20 -15.30
C GLY A 236 10.29 8.37 -14.19
N ILE A 237 10.33 8.93 -12.97
CA ILE A 237 11.04 8.29 -11.85
C ILE A 237 10.19 8.32 -10.58
N GLY A 238 9.85 7.13 -10.09
CA GLY A 238 9.26 6.91 -8.78
C GLY A 238 10.33 6.48 -7.79
N ARG A 239 10.21 6.91 -6.53
CA ARG A 239 11.15 6.55 -5.46
C ARG A 239 10.40 6.28 -4.18
N ASP A 240 10.83 5.25 -3.46
CA ASP A 240 10.39 5.00 -2.10
C ASP A 240 11.51 4.39 -1.26
N ASP A 241 11.53 4.74 0.02
CA ASP A 241 12.48 4.25 1.01
C ASP A 241 11.68 3.45 2.04
N ASN A 242 12.27 2.40 2.61
CA ASN A 242 11.63 1.72 3.72
C ASN A 242 11.42 2.68 4.92
N ASP A 243 10.32 2.50 5.65
CA ASP A 243 9.86 3.51 6.62
C ASP A 243 10.80 3.69 7.83
N ALA A 244 11.42 2.60 8.30
CA ALA A 244 12.20 2.54 9.53
C ALA A 244 13.67 2.18 9.30
N ASP A 245 14.55 2.69 10.16
CA ASP A 245 15.94 2.22 10.18
C ASP A 245 16.00 0.76 10.66
N PHE A 246 16.87 -0.04 10.05
CA PHE A 246 17.19 -1.39 10.50
C PHE A 246 18.69 -1.53 10.76
N THR A 247 19.07 -2.57 11.52
CA THR A 247 20.46 -2.89 11.82
C THR A 247 20.97 -3.98 10.88
N ILE A 248 22.15 -3.79 10.30
CA ILE A 248 22.96 -4.88 9.74
C ILE A 248 24.07 -5.15 10.75
N ASP A 249 24.05 -6.32 11.36
CA ASP A 249 25.03 -6.75 12.38
C ASP A 249 26.12 -7.58 11.72
N GLY A 250 26.82 -6.95 10.78
CA GLY A 250 27.97 -7.52 10.10
C GLY A 250 29.31 -7.17 10.71
N ALA A 251 30.29 -8.04 10.45
CA ALA A 251 31.69 -7.84 10.82
C ALA A 251 32.47 -7.07 9.74
N GLY A 252 31.84 -6.76 8.60
CA GLY A 252 32.42 -6.05 7.48
C GLY A 252 33.23 -4.84 7.89
N GLN A 253 34.47 -4.75 7.39
CA GLN A 253 35.52 -3.83 7.85
C GLN A 253 34.96 -2.45 8.18
N CYS A 254 34.59 -2.26 9.44
CA CYS A 254 34.33 -0.96 9.96
C CYS A 254 35.68 -0.26 9.96
N VAL A 255 35.91 0.63 9.01
CA VAL A 255 37.22 1.29 8.89
C VAL A 255 37.52 2.12 10.15
N ALA A 256 36.48 2.47 10.91
CA ALA A 256 36.55 3.10 12.22
C ALA A 256 36.86 2.12 13.38
N ASP A 257 36.66 0.81 13.21
CA ASP A 257 37.19 -0.26 14.08
C ASP A 257 38.54 -0.71 13.50
N PHE A 258 39.49 0.21 13.56
CA PHE A 258 40.78 0.07 12.89
C PHE A 258 41.58 -1.13 13.42
N ASN A 259 41.37 -1.51 14.69
CA ASN A 259 42.05 -2.62 15.32
C ASN A 259 41.29 -3.96 15.22
N GLY A 260 40.04 -3.93 14.76
CA GLY A 260 39.18 -5.10 14.56
C GLY A 260 38.73 -5.75 15.87
N ASP A 261 38.61 -4.99 16.96
CA ASP A 261 38.20 -5.48 18.28
C ASP A 261 36.67 -5.53 18.45
N GLY A 262 35.93 -5.04 17.45
CA GLY A 262 34.47 -4.97 17.44
C GLY A 262 33.91 -3.75 18.15
N THR A 263 34.74 -2.80 18.58
CA THR A 263 34.31 -1.58 19.28
C THR A 263 35.01 -0.33 18.78
N VAL A 264 34.28 0.52 18.06
CA VAL A 264 34.74 1.86 17.64
C VAL A 264 34.95 2.75 18.88
N ASN A 265 36.20 2.84 19.34
CA ASN A 265 36.60 3.61 20.52
C ASN A 265 37.91 4.41 20.26
N THR A 266 38.31 5.31 21.16
CA THR A 266 39.46 6.20 20.90
C THR A 266 40.78 5.45 20.62
N VAL A 267 40.85 4.14 20.90
CA VAL A 267 41.97 3.27 20.54
C VAL A 267 42.08 3.12 19.03
N ASP A 268 40.99 3.01 18.28
CA ASP A 268 41.03 2.92 16.81
C ASP A 268 41.61 4.18 16.18
N VAL A 269 41.24 5.35 16.70
CA VAL A 269 41.81 6.63 16.26
C VAL A 269 43.31 6.67 16.52
N LEU A 270 43.76 6.14 17.66
CA LEU A 270 45.19 6.08 18.00
C LEU A 270 45.93 5.12 17.07
N ASP A 271 45.36 3.93 16.81
CA ASP A 271 45.97 2.92 15.95
C ASP A 271 46.04 3.38 14.49
N PHE A 272 44.98 4.02 13.98
CA PHE A 272 44.97 4.68 12.67
C PHE A 272 46.05 5.76 12.57
N LEU A 273 46.12 6.68 13.54
CA LEU A 273 47.12 7.75 13.54
C LEU A 273 48.57 7.21 13.62
N ASN A 274 48.78 6.08 14.29
CA ASN A 274 50.07 5.40 14.30
C ASN A 274 50.43 4.83 12.92
N ALA A 275 49.50 4.12 12.28
CA ALA A 275 49.68 3.57 10.93
C ALA A 275 49.90 4.68 9.88
N TRP A 276 49.14 5.78 9.98
CA TRP A 276 49.28 6.95 9.11
C TRP A 276 50.65 7.62 9.25
N ASN A 277 51.12 7.85 10.49
CA ASN A 277 52.46 8.40 10.75
C ASN A 277 53.59 7.47 10.26
N ALA A 278 53.34 6.15 10.25
CA ALA A 278 54.27 5.15 9.73
C ALA A 278 54.22 4.99 8.20
N GLY A 279 53.22 5.60 7.53
CA GLY A 279 52.99 5.45 6.09
C GLY A 279 52.60 4.03 5.69
N GLU A 280 51.93 3.30 6.58
CA GLU A 280 51.50 1.94 6.34
C GLU A 280 50.30 1.91 5.39
N GLY A 281 50.26 0.96 4.47
CA GLY A 281 49.14 0.81 3.52
C GLY A 281 47.79 0.52 4.20
N ALA A 282 47.78 0.16 5.48
CA ALA A 282 46.56 0.04 6.27
C ALA A 282 45.89 1.40 6.54
N ALA A 283 46.63 2.51 6.42
CA ALA A 283 46.12 3.88 6.56
C ALA A 283 45.72 4.52 5.20
N ASP A 284 45.74 3.75 4.11
CA ASP A 284 45.19 4.13 2.80
C ASP A 284 43.69 3.78 2.80
N ILE A 285 42.88 4.69 3.33
CA ILE A 285 41.46 4.49 3.61
C ILE A 285 40.64 4.59 2.32
N ASN A 286 41.06 5.47 1.41
CA ASN A 286 40.38 5.68 0.14
C ASN A 286 40.83 4.71 -0.97
N GLY A 287 41.90 3.95 -0.73
CA GLY A 287 42.45 2.94 -1.63
C GLY A 287 43.12 3.51 -2.87
N ASP A 288 43.58 4.78 -2.82
CA ASP A 288 44.23 5.45 -3.95
C ASP A 288 45.71 5.09 -4.11
N GLY A 289 46.26 4.30 -3.18
CA GLY A 289 47.64 3.87 -3.14
C GLY A 289 48.58 4.87 -2.46
N THR A 290 48.06 5.97 -1.89
CA THR A 290 48.84 7.03 -1.25
C THR A 290 48.27 7.49 0.08
N VAL A 291 48.92 7.09 1.18
CA VAL A 291 48.60 7.58 2.53
C VAL A 291 48.86 9.09 2.65
N ASN A 292 47.80 9.88 2.77
CA ASN A 292 47.83 11.34 2.84
C ASN A 292 46.73 11.91 3.76
N THR A 293 46.47 13.22 3.71
CA THR A 293 45.48 13.85 4.61
C THR A 293 44.02 13.56 4.23
N VAL A 294 43.77 13.07 3.02
CA VAL A 294 42.43 12.65 2.58
C VAL A 294 42.00 11.41 3.36
N ASP A 295 42.89 10.44 3.58
CA ASP A 295 42.62 9.25 4.39
C ASP A 295 42.21 9.60 5.82
N VAL A 296 42.86 10.61 6.40
CA VAL A 296 42.51 11.11 7.74
C VAL A 296 41.10 11.68 7.75
N LEU A 297 40.70 12.39 6.70
CA LEU A 297 39.36 12.97 6.61
C LEU A 297 38.31 11.86 6.49
N GLU A 298 38.56 10.85 5.67
CA GLU A 298 37.64 9.72 5.48
C GLU A 298 37.51 8.87 6.75
N PHE A 299 38.63 8.54 7.40
CA PHE A 299 38.60 7.81 8.67
C PHE A 299 37.80 8.57 9.74
N LEU A 300 38.01 9.89 9.88
CA LEU A 300 37.27 10.69 10.86
C LEU A 300 35.78 10.82 10.53
N ASN A 301 35.40 10.77 9.26
CA ASN A 301 34.00 10.73 8.86
C ASN A 301 33.36 9.39 9.25
N ALA A 302 34.02 8.25 8.95
CA ALA A 302 33.56 6.91 9.35
C ALA A 302 33.48 6.77 10.89
N TRP A 303 34.48 7.31 11.58
CA TRP A 303 34.53 7.38 13.05
C TRP A 303 33.33 8.12 13.65
N ASN A 304 32.96 9.28 13.09
CA ASN A 304 31.81 10.04 13.54
C ASN A 304 30.47 9.39 13.17
N ALA A 305 30.44 8.58 12.11
CA ALA A 305 29.27 7.82 11.68
C ALA A 305 29.03 6.57 12.54
N GLY A 306 30.09 6.04 13.16
CA GLY A 306 30.05 4.83 13.99
C GLY A 306 30.25 3.55 13.18
N CYS A 307 31.07 3.61 12.13
CA CYS A 307 31.02 2.85 10.86
C CYS A 307 30.12 3.57 9.83
#